data_AF-A0A0M0JHB3-F1
#
_entry.id   AF-A0A0M0JHB3-F1
#
_cell.length_a   1.000
_cell.length_b   1.000
_cell.length_c   1.000
_cell.angle_alpha   90.00
_cell.angle_beta   90.00
_cell.angle_gamma   90.00
#
_symmetry.space_group_name_H-M   'P 1'
#
loop_
_entity.id
_entity.type
_entity.pdbx_description
1 polymer ?
#
loop_
_entity_poly.entity_id
_entity_poly.type
_entity_poly.pdbx_seq_one_letter_code
_entity_poly.pdbx_strand_id
1 'polypeptide(L)'
;MQIQSPVSIEAQRDSLKMQLERDTLKAQLFRVCATCNRGFGASERDRASVSSILEQLCQTSPCSEPVAGVTGSEASKRWKGRGFELDYNDPTIANGPLEGVWRLIYTNATDVLSLDSNPFFAGVGEVSQEISLPNRIVNVIDLYPRVSALLPPGMLRTTTRIRVSTRARAWSATRIGLTFEQVGVEALALLGFDLTKLVPQLSIPLLRLPGSNRAGADSDASPAYFEVGYLDRELLVIQQNQPGGTFALVRETEEELRMRDLTGR
;
A
#
# COMPACT_ATOMS: atom_id res chain seq x y z
N MET A 1 11.27 24.17 -40.80
CA MET A 1 10.16 23.20 -40.64
C MET A 1 10.80 21.83 -40.44
N GLN A 2 11.04 21.44 -39.19
CA GLN A 2 11.64 20.13 -38.88
C GLN A 2 10.54 19.08 -38.96
N ILE A 3 10.65 18.17 -39.93
CA ILE A 3 9.76 17.01 -40.06
C ILE A 3 10.13 16.07 -38.92
N GLN A 4 9.21 15.84 -37.97
CA GLN A 4 9.40 14.82 -36.93
C GLN A 4 9.69 13.48 -37.61
N SER A 5 10.73 12.79 -37.14
CA SER A 5 11.15 11.52 -37.72
C SER A 5 10.04 10.46 -37.57
N PRO A 6 9.83 9.57 -38.56
CA PRO A 6 8.81 8.53 -38.50
C PRO A 6 8.94 7.61 -37.27
N VAL A 7 10.16 7.45 -36.75
CA VAL A 7 10.48 6.73 -35.51
C VAL A 7 9.74 7.30 -34.29
N SER A 8 9.47 8.61 -34.27
CA SER A 8 8.76 9.25 -33.16
C SER A 8 7.26 8.90 -33.13
N ILE A 9 6.65 8.61 -34.28
CA ILE A 9 5.20 8.35 -34.37
C ILE A 9 4.88 6.90 -33.95
N GLU A 10 5.71 5.94 -34.35
CA GLU A 10 5.53 4.54 -33.96
C GLU A 10 5.68 4.35 -32.45
N ALA A 11 6.71 4.96 -31.85
CA ALA A 11 6.91 4.93 -30.40
C ALA A 11 5.74 5.54 -29.62
N GLN A 12 5.20 6.68 -30.09
CA GLN A 12 4.00 7.29 -29.49
C GLN A 12 2.77 6.39 -29.60
N ARG A 13 2.57 5.76 -30.77
CA ARG A 13 1.45 4.84 -30.98
C ARG A 13 1.53 3.63 -30.05
N ASP A 14 2.71 3.06 -29.87
CA ASP A 14 2.87 1.89 -29.00
C ASP A 14 2.73 2.26 -27.53
N SER A 15 3.24 3.42 -27.11
CA SER A 15 3.00 3.97 -25.77
C SER A 15 1.50 4.17 -25.48
N LEU A 16 0.74 4.74 -26.43
CA LEU A 16 -0.71 4.91 -26.30
C LEU A 16 -1.46 3.57 -26.22
N LYS A 17 -1.06 2.56 -27.00
CA LYS A 17 -1.64 1.22 -26.91
C LYS A 17 -1.39 0.61 -25.53
N MET A 18 -0.16 0.67 -25.03
CA MET A 18 0.18 0.16 -23.70
C MET A 18 -0.60 0.89 -22.60
N GLN A 19 -0.77 2.21 -22.72
CA GLN A 19 -1.58 2.98 -21.78
C GLN A 19 -3.04 2.53 -21.79
N LEU A 20 -3.65 2.36 -22.97
CA LEU A 20 -5.03 1.88 -23.10
C LEU A 20 -5.21 0.47 -22.53
N GLU A 21 -4.23 -0.41 -22.75
CA GLU A 21 -4.21 -1.76 -22.19
C GLU A 21 -4.18 -1.72 -20.65
N ARG A 22 -3.27 -0.92 -20.06
CA ARG A 22 -3.20 -0.70 -18.62
C ARG A 22 -4.51 -0.18 -18.06
N ASP A 23 -5.11 0.84 -18.67
CA ASP A 23 -6.37 1.42 -18.21
C ASP A 23 -7.52 0.41 -18.27
N THR A 24 -7.54 -0.44 -19.31
CA THR A 24 -8.50 -1.54 -19.44
C THR A 24 -8.32 -2.55 -18.32
N LEU A 25 -7.09 -2.97 -18.03
CA LEU A 25 -6.77 -3.91 -16.96
C LEU A 25 -7.10 -3.33 -15.57
N LYS A 26 -6.78 -2.06 -15.31
CA LYS A 26 -7.14 -1.36 -14.07
C LYS A 26 -8.66 -1.30 -13.87
N ALA A 27 -9.42 -0.95 -14.91
CA ALA A 27 -10.88 -0.93 -14.84
C ALA A 27 -11.46 -2.32 -14.54
N GLN A 28 -10.90 -3.38 -15.13
CA GLN A 28 -11.29 -4.75 -14.82
C GLN A 28 -10.95 -5.13 -13.37
N LEU A 29 -9.75 -4.79 -12.90
CA LEU A 29 -9.32 -5.02 -11.52
C LEU A 29 -10.27 -4.36 -10.53
N PHE A 30 -10.55 -3.06 -10.70
CA PHE A 30 -11.43 -2.33 -9.79
C PHE A 30 -12.85 -2.90 -9.76
N ARG A 31 -13.38 -3.33 -10.90
CA ARG A 31 -14.70 -3.97 -10.97
C ARG A 31 -14.75 -5.27 -10.16
N VAL A 32 -13.72 -6.11 -10.24
CA VAL A 32 -13.68 -7.37 -9.47
C VAL A 32 -13.42 -7.08 -7.99
N CYS A 33 -12.49 -6.18 -7.67
CA CYS A 33 -12.18 -5.83 -6.28
C CYS A 33 -13.38 -5.20 -5.54
N ALA A 34 -14.24 -4.46 -6.24
CA ALA A 34 -15.45 -3.87 -5.68
C ALA A 34 -16.43 -4.92 -5.11
N THR A 35 -16.42 -6.16 -5.60
CA THR A 35 -17.29 -7.24 -5.11
C THR A 35 -16.63 -8.15 -4.07
N CYS A 36 -15.31 -8.06 -3.90
CA CYS A 36 -14.54 -9.05 -3.14
C CYS A 36 -14.24 -8.66 -1.68
N ASN A 37 -14.69 -7.49 -1.22
CA ASN A 37 -14.31 -6.90 0.08
C ASN A 37 -12.81 -7.05 0.34
N ARG A 38 -11.95 -6.53 -0.55
CA ARG A 38 -10.48 -6.59 -0.43
C ARG A 38 -9.87 -7.99 -0.33
N GLY A 39 -10.60 -9.03 -0.71
CA GLY A 39 -10.13 -10.43 -0.69
C GLY A 39 -10.77 -11.28 0.41
N PHE A 40 -11.37 -10.65 1.43
CA PHE A 40 -12.05 -11.35 2.54
C PHE A 40 -13.25 -12.18 2.06
N GLY A 41 -13.97 -11.68 1.04
CA GLY A 41 -15.14 -12.36 0.46
C GLY A 41 -14.90 -12.97 -0.92
N ALA A 42 -13.65 -13.01 -1.40
CA ALA A 42 -13.37 -13.45 -2.77
C ALA A 42 -13.58 -14.96 -2.95
N SER A 43 -14.32 -15.36 -3.99
CA SER A 43 -14.37 -16.76 -4.43
C SER A 43 -13.05 -17.18 -5.06
N GLU A 44 -12.83 -18.50 -5.25
CA GLU A 44 -11.66 -19.00 -5.99
C GLU A 44 -11.59 -18.42 -7.41
N ARG A 45 -12.74 -18.27 -8.07
CA ARG A 45 -12.85 -17.65 -9.39
C ARG A 45 -12.42 -16.18 -9.36
N ASP A 46 -12.85 -15.43 -8.36
CA ASP A 46 -12.47 -14.01 -8.23
C ASP A 46 -10.97 -13.89 -7.98
N ARG A 47 -10.40 -14.73 -7.10
CA ARG A 47 -8.96 -14.76 -6.84
C ARG A 47 -8.17 -15.07 -8.10
N ALA A 48 -8.58 -16.07 -8.89
CA ALA A 48 -7.94 -16.41 -10.15
C ALA A 48 -8.02 -15.25 -11.16
N SER A 49 -9.19 -14.59 -11.25
CA SER A 49 -9.37 -13.42 -12.12
C SER A 49 -8.47 -12.26 -11.71
N VAL A 50 -8.41 -11.93 -10.41
CA VAL A 50 -7.55 -10.84 -9.91
C VAL A 50 -6.08 -11.17 -10.14
N SER A 51 -5.63 -12.39 -9.81
CA SER A 51 -4.24 -12.81 -10.04
C SER A 51 -3.83 -12.68 -11.51
N SER A 52 -4.69 -13.10 -12.44
CA SER A 52 -4.42 -12.99 -13.88
C SER A 52 -4.34 -11.53 -14.36
N ILE A 53 -5.19 -10.64 -13.84
CA ILE A 53 -5.14 -9.21 -14.16
C ILE A 53 -3.87 -8.56 -13.59
N LEU A 54 -3.52 -8.88 -12.34
CA LEU A 54 -2.32 -8.34 -11.69
C LEU A 54 -1.04 -8.81 -12.38
N GLU A 55 -0.98 -10.06 -12.84
CA GLU A 55 0.14 -10.59 -13.62
C GLU A 55 0.35 -9.78 -14.92
N GLN A 56 -0.73 -9.50 -15.66
CA GLN A 56 -0.68 -8.70 -16.89
C GLN A 56 -0.31 -7.24 -16.62
N LEU A 57 -0.82 -6.64 -15.54
CA LEU A 57 -0.43 -5.30 -15.12
C LEU A 57 1.08 -5.24 -14.82
N CYS A 58 1.62 -6.18 -14.04
CA CYS A 58 3.04 -6.20 -13.71
C CYS A 58 3.95 -6.28 -14.96
N GLN A 59 3.51 -6.94 -16.03
CA GLN A 59 4.25 -6.99 -17.30
C GLN A 59 4.27 -5.66 -18.06
N THR A 60 3.33 -4.76 -17.75
CA THR A 60 3.14 -3.47 -18.44
C THR A 60 3.45 -2.26 -17.54
N SER A 61 4.07 -2.47 -16.37
CA SER A 61 4.38 -1.42 -15.40
C SER A 61 5.09 -0.21 -16.05
N PRO A 62 4.57 1.02 -15.92
CA PRO A 62 5.21 2.21 -16.47
C PRO A 62 6.40 2.69 -15.63
N CYS A 63 6.62 2.11 -14.45
CA CYS A 63 7.71 2.49 -13.55
C CYS A 63 8.84 1.46 -13.56
N SER A 64 9.99 1.81 -14.13
CA SER A 64 11.18 0.95 -14.17
C SER A 64 12.03 1.00 -12.89
N GLU A 65 11.95 2.08 -12.12
CA GLU A 65 12.66 2.25 -10.84
C GLU A 65 11.68 2.67 -9.72
N PRO A 66 10.68 1.84 -9.37
CA PRO A 66 9.66 2.21 -8.37
C PRO A 66 10.25 2.52 -6.99
N VAL A 67 11.39 1.94 -6.63
CA VAL A 67 12.04 2.11 -5.33
C VAL A 67 12.93 3.38 -5.27
N ALA A 68 12.93 4.20 -6.33
CA ALA A 68 13.67 5.46 -6.31
C ALA A 68 13.24 6.37 -5.14
N GLY A 69 14.23 6.97 -4.46
CA GLY A 69 13.99 7.78 -3.26
C GLY A 69 14.03 7.01 -1.94
N VAL A 70 13.94 5.67 -1.96
CA VAL A 70 14.16 4.85 -0.76
C VAL A 70 15.65 4.78 -0.42
N THR A 71 15.97 4.83 0.86
CA THR A 71 17.32 4.71 1.43
C THR A 71 18.00 3.46 0.91
N GLY A 72 19.25 3.62 0.45
CA GLY A 72 20.03 2.52 -0.11
C GLY A 72 19.79 2.29 -1.61
N SER A 73 18.82 2.95 -2.25
CA SER A 73 18.67 2.83 -3.70
C SER A 73 19.75 3.65 -4.40
N GLU A 74 20.44 3.08 -5.39
CA GLU A 74 21.35 3.88 -6.24
C GLU A 74 20.57 4.95 -7.04
N ALA A 75 19.26 4.76 -7.20
CA ALA A 75 18.34 5.74 -7.73
C ALA A 75 18.07 6.91 -6.76
N SER A 76 18.08 6.73 -5.43
CA SER A 76 17.87 7.83 -4.47
C SER A 76 18.87 8.97 -4.63
N LYS A 77 20.12 8.66 -5.00
CA LYS A 77 21.16 9.66 -5.30
C LYS A 77 20.92 10.39 -6.62
N ARG A 78 20.18 9.78 -7.55
CA ARG A 78 19.94 10.28 -8.91
C ARG A 78 18.52 10.80 -9.13
N TRP A 79 17.60 10.55 -8.21
CA TRP A 79 16.21 10.96 -8.31
C TRP A 79 16.12 12.49 -8.23
N LYS A 80 15.61 13.09 -9.30
CA LYS A 80 15.37 14.54 -9.42
C LYS A 80 13.89 14.82 -9.72
N GLY A 81 12.96 14.05 -9.15
CA GLY A 81 11.53 14.21 -9.41
C GLY A 81 11.10 13.85 -10.84
N ARG A 82 11.78 12.90 -11.50
CA ARG A 82 11.37 12.41 -12.82
C ARG A 82 10.18 11.48 -12.62
N GLY A 83 8.95 11.92 -12.90
CA GLY A 83 7.73 11.13 -12.70
C GLY A 83 7.67 9.80 -13.47
N PHE A 84 6.48 9.20 -13.48
CA PHE A 84 6.18 7.98 -14.23
C PHE A 84 6.30 8.21 -15.75
N GLU A 85 7.15 7.43 -16.44
CA GLU A 85 7.54 7.61 -17.85
C GLU A 85 8.04 9.05 -18.19
N LEU A 86 8.78 9.17 -19.30
CA LEU A 86 9.44 10.41 -19.71
C LEU A 86 8.43 11.58 -19.77
N ASP A 87 8.77 12.68 -19.10
CA ASP A 87 8.20 14.04 -19.26
C ASP A 87 7.17 14.56 -18.24
N TYR A 88 7.02 13.92 -17.07
CA TYR A 88 6.24 14.51 -15.97
C TYR A 88 7.12 14.99 -14.80
N ASN A 89 7.33 16.30 -14.72
CA ASN A 89 7.65 16.98 -13.46
C ASN A 89 6.35 17.08 -12.65
N ASP A 90 6.02 16.05 -11.88
CA ASP A 90 4.91 16.10 -10.94
C ASP A 90 5.43 16.59 -9.58
N PRO A 91 5.21 17.87 -9.21
CA PRO A 91 5.73 18.43 -7.96
C PRO A 91 5.12 17.77 -6.72
N THR A 92 4.06 16.98 -6.87
CA THR A 92 3.42 16.27 -5.75
C THR A 92 4.21 15.04 -5.29
N ILE A 93 5.08 14.49 -6.13
CA ILE A 93 5.93 13.33 -5.83
C ILE A 93 7.32 13.82 -5.37
N ALA A 94 7.33 14.51 -4.23
CA ALA A 94 8.51 15.25 -3.76
C ALA A 94 9.76 14.37 -3.56
N ASN A 95 9.57 13.14 -3.06
CA ASN A 95 10.67 12.31 -2.58
C ASN A 95 10.92 11.02 -3.39
N GLY A 96 9.96 10.55 -4.20
CA GLY A 96 10.07 9.31 -4.98
C GLY A 96 8.71 8.68 -5.32
N PRO A 97 8.63 7.77 -6.30
CA PRO A 97 7.36 7.25 -6.85
C PRO A 97 6.41 6.64 -5.81
N LEU A 98 6.98 6.02 -4.77
CA LEU A 98 6.22 5.35 -3.71
C LEU A 98 5.69 6.29 -2.63
N GLU A 99 6.20 7.52 -2.51
CA GLU A 99 5.75 8.49 -1.51
C GLU A 99 4.23 8.65 -1.58
N GLY A 100 3.53 8.56 -0.46
CA GLY A 100 2.09 8.79 -0.39
C GLY A 100 1.35 7.82 0.52
N VAL A 101 0.03 7.98 0.57
CA VAL A 101 -0.88 7.08 1.30
C VAL A 101 -1.58 6.17 0.31
N TRP A 102 -1.48 4.86 0.55
CA TRP A 102 -1.96 3.81 -0.34
C TRP A 102 -3.01 2.96 0.37
N ARG A 103 -4.24 2.96 -0.13
CA ARG A 103 -5.37 2.23 0.44
C ARG A 103 -5.54 0.87 -0.21
N LEU A 104 -5.63 -0.19 0.59
CA LEU A 104 -5.77 -1.56 0.12
C LEU A 104 -7.12 -1.77 -0.60
N ILE A 105 -7.07 -2.29 -1.82
CA ILE A 105 -8.26 -2.72 -2.58
C ILE A 105 -8.35 -4.23 -2.76
N TYR A 106 -7.23 -4.95 -2.62
CA TYR A 106 -7.20 -6.41 -2.66
C TYR A 106 -5.95 -6.97 -2.00
N THR A 107 -6.10 -8.08 -1.28
CA THR A 107 -5.00 -8.94 -0.88
C THR A 107 -5.40 -10.41 -0.87
N ASN A 108 -4.42 -11.29 -1.12
CA ASN A 108 -4.53 -12.72 -0.83
C ASN A 108 -3.60 -13.17 0.33
N ALA A 109 -2.98 -12.22 1.03
CA ALA A 109 -2.08 -12.50 2.14
C ALA A 109 -2.84 -13.08 3.33
N THR A 110 -2.42 -14.27 3.79
CA THR A 110 -3.18 -15.04 4.79
C THR A 110 -3.18 -14.36 6.16
N ASP A 111 -2.09 -13.69 6.52
CA ASP A 111 -1.98 -12.91 7.75
C ASP A 111 -3.02 -11.79 7.81
N VAL A 112 -3.22 -11.05 6.71
CA VAL A 112 -4.26 -10.01 6.64
C VAL A 112 -5.65 -10.61 6.57
N LEU A 113 -5.88 -11.63 5.75
CA LEU A 113 -7.18 -12.28 5.63
C LEU A 113 -7.65 -12.93 6.93
N SER A 114 -6.72 -13.40 7.76
CA SER A 114 -7.02 -14.02 9.06
C SER A 114 -7.50 -13.01 10.11
N LEU A 115 -7.28 -11.71 9.93
CA LEU A 115 -7.72 -10.66 10.87
C LEU A 115 -9.24 -10.64 11.03
N ASP A 116 -9.99 -10.96 9.97
CA ASP A 116 -11.46 -11.01 9.99
C ASP A 116 -11.99 -12.25 10.73
N SER A 117 -11.15 -13.28 10.87
CA SER A 117 -11.48 -14.52 11.60
C SER A 117 -11.30 -14.38 13.12
N ASN A 118 -10.79 -13.25 13.61
CA ASN A 118 -10.50 -13.06 15.03
C ASN A 118 -11.81 -12.97 15.87
N PRO A 119 -11.97 -13.78 16.94
CA PRO A 119 -13.17 -13.79 17.77
C PRO A 119 -13.46 -12.48 18.50
N PHE A 120 -12.49 -11.57 18.60
CA PHE A 120 -12.64 -10.29 19.30
C PHE A 120 -13.13 -9.15 18.38
N PHE A 121 -12.94 -9.27 17.07
CA PHE A 121 -13.26 -8.22 16.10
C PHE A 121 -14.44 -8.64 15.19
N ALA A 122 -15.37 -7.70 14.98
CA ALA A 122 -16.53 -7.84 14.08
C ALA A 122 -16.12 -7.68 12.62
N GLY A 123 -15.01 -7.01 12.36
CA GLY A 123 -14.42 -7.00 11.03
C GLY A 123 -13.24 -6.07 10.91
N VAL A 124 -12.59 -6.18 9.76
CA VAL A 124 -11.48 -5.33 9.35
C VAL A 124 -12.04 -4.11 8.60
N GLY A 125 -11.74 -2.93 9.13
CA GLY A 125 -12.05 -1.63 8.54
C GLY A 125 -11.12 -1.29 7.40
N GLU A 126 -10.67 -0.05 7.34
CA GLU A 126 -9.70 0.35 6.33
C GLU A 126 -8.32 -0.25 6.58
N VAL A 127 -7.64 -0.61 5.50
CA VAL A 127 -6.22 -1.00 5.53
C VAL A 127 -5.50 -0.07 4.57
N SER A 128 -4.50 0.65 5.06
CA SER A 128 -3.70 1.56 4.27
C SER A 128 -2.22 1.45 4.62
N GLN A 129 -1.39 1.97 3.73
CA GLN A 129 0.06 2.01 3.86
C GLN A 129 0.52 3.45 3.60
N GLU A 130 1.02 4.09 4.64
CA GLU A 130 1.64 5.41 4.55
C GLU A 130 3.13 5.22 4.27
N ILE A 131 3.58 5.64 3.09
CA ILE A 131 4.98 5.60 2.69
C ILE A 131 5.54 7.01 2.75
N SER A 132 6.47 7.21 3.68
CA SER A 132 7.25 8.44 3.84
C SER A 132 8.72 8.15 3.58
N LEU A 133 9.19 8.53 2.40
CA LEU A 133 10.57 8.43 1.98
C LEU A 133 11.44 9.41 2.79
N PRO A 134 12.71 9.06 3.05
CA PRO A 134 13.46 8.00 2.37
C PRO A 134 13.40 6.62 3.04
N ASN A 135 12.77 6.43 4.20
CA ASN A 135 12.97 5.17 4.95
C ASN A 135 11.82 4.72 5.84
N ARG A 136 10.63 5.30 5.76
CA ARG A 136 9.55 4.96 6.68
C ARG A 136 8.32 4.46 5.94
N ILE A 137 7.84 3.29 6.35
CA ILE A 137 6.59 2.72 5.85
C ILE A 137 5.75 2.32 7.05
N VAL A 138 4.53 2.84 7.13
CA VAL A 138 3.58 2.56 8.21
C VAL A 138 2.37 1.85 7.64
N ASN A 139 2.11 0.62 8.10
CA ASN A 139 0.85 -0.06 7.81
C ASN A 139 -0.18 0.34 8.85
N VAL A 140 -1.35 0.75 8.39
CA VAL A 140 -2.46 1.20 9.23
C VAL A 140 -3.64 0.27 8.98
N ILE A 141 -4.19 -0.29 10.06
CA ILE A 141 -5.32 -1.21 10.01
C ILE A 141 -6.35 -0.75 11.03
N ASP A 142 -7.56 -0.45 10.55
CA ASP A 142 -8.71 -0.20 11.41
C ASP A 142 -9.44 -1.52 11.70
N LEU A 143 -9.83 -1.70 12.95
CA LEU A 143 -10.55 -2.87 13.44
C LEU A 143 -11.83 -2.42 14.14
N TYR A 144 -12.92 -3.14 13.89
CA TYR A 144 -14.19 -2.96 14.58
C TYR A 144 -14.37 -4.07 15.61
N PRO A 145 -14.61 -3.79 16.89
CA PRO A 145 -14.81 -4.83 17.91
C PRO A 145 -16.19 -5.51 17.77
N ARG A 146 -16.30 -6.82 18.06
CA ARG A 146 -17.57 -7.58 17.88
C ARG A 146 -18.76 -7.01 18.63
N VAL A 147 -18.53 -6.48 19.82
CA VAL A 147 -19.58 -5.88 20.66
C VAL A 147 -20.28 -4.71 19.98
N SER A 148 -19.65 -4.07 18.98
CA SER A 148 -20.29 -3.01 18.19
C SER A 148 -21.45 -3.51 17.33
N ALA A 149 -21.48 -4.80 16.97
CA ALA A 149 -22.59 -5.40 16.24
C ALA A 149 -23.85 -5.61 17.12
N LEU A 150 -23.69 -5.56 18.45
CA LEU A 150 -24.79 -5.65 19.42
C LEU A 150 -25.40 -4.29 19.77
N LEU A 151 -24.79 -3.19 19.28
CA LEU A 151 -25.30 -1.84 19.53
C LEU A 151 -26.40 -1.49 18.53
N PRO A 152 -27.46 -0.75 18.95
CA PRO A 152 -28.52 -0.31 18.05
C PRO A 152 -28.00 0.47 16.83
N PRO A 153 -28.66 0.40 15.67
CA PRO A 153 -28.36 1.26 14.52
C PRO A 153 -28.41 2.73 14.94
N GLY A 154 -27.31 3.47 14.73
CA GLY A 154 -27.19 4.87 15.14
C GLY A 154 -26.34 5.11 16.40
N MET A 155 -25.97 4.06 17.15
CA MET A 155 -24.91 4.18 18.15
C MET A 155 -23.55 4.26 17.48
N LEU A 156 -22.72 5.17 17.97
CA LEU A 156 -21.44 5.51 17.38
C LEU A 156 -20.44 4.35 17.54
N ARG A 157 -19.73 4.03 16.46
CA ARG A 157 -18.87 2.84 16.38
C ARG A 157 -17.55 3.07 17.13
N THR A 158 -17.18 2.09 17.94
CA THR A 158 -15.82 1.99 18.47
C THR A 158 -14.89 1.47 17.38
N THR A 159 -13.77 2.12 17.13
CA THR A 159 -12.75 1.68 16.15
C THR A 159 -11.39 1.65 16.84
N THR A 160 -10.67 0.55 16.65
CA THR A 160 -9.29 0.41 17.11
C THR A 160 -8.37 0.45 15.89
N ARG A 161 -7.40 1.34 15.89
CA ARG A 161 -6.39 1.47 14.84
C ARG A 161 -5.09 0.87 15.29
N ILE A 162 -4.54 -0.02 14.46
CA ILE A 162 -3.21 -0.58 14.63
C ILE A 162 -2.29 0.11 13.63
N ARG A 163 -1.16 0.64 14.11
CA ARG A 163 -0.11 1.24 13.28
C ARG A 163 1.18 0.44 13.44
N VAL A 164 1.67 -0.14 12.36
CA VAL A 164 2.93 -0.91 12.34
C VAL A 164 3.95 -0.10 11.56
N SER A 165 4.90 0.51 12.28
CA SER A 165 5.98 1.31 11.70
C SER A 165 7.16 0.42 11.34
N THR A 166 7.63 0.56 10.11
CA THR A 166 8.78 -0.15 9.58
C THR A 166 9.80 0.82 8.98
N ARG A 167 11.08 0.47 9.11
CA ARG A 167 12.17 1.10 8.38
C ARG A 167 12.39 0.38 7.06
N ALA A 168 12.34 1.13 5.97
CA ALA A 168 12.53 0.65 4.61
C ALA A 168 13.97 0.88 4.13
N ARG A 169 14.53 -0.11 3.43
CA ARG A 169 15.79 0.01 2.69
C ARG A 169 15.66 -0.67 1.34
N ALA A 170 16.09 0.00 0.28
CA ALA A 170 16.12 -0.57 -1.05
C ALA A 170 17.20 -1.65 -1.14
N TRP A 171 16.85 -2.77 -1.76
CA TRP A 171 17.77 -3.86 -2.10
C TRP A 171 18.00 -3.95 -3.61
N SER A 172 17.00 -3.55 -4.40
CA SER A 172 17.10 -3.47 -5.87
C SER A 172 16.22 -2.30 -6.38
N ALA A 173 16.07 -2.21 -7.70
CA ALA A 173 15.15 -1.25 -8.32
C ALA A 173 13.67 -1.50 -7.98
N THR A 174 13.32 -2.74 -7.61
CA THR A 174 11.94 -3.17 -7.33
C THR A 174 11.74 -3.70 -5.91
N ARG A 175 12.81 -4.03 -5.18
CA ARG A 175 12.71 -4.71 -3.87
C ARG A 175 13.09 -3.80 -2.70
N ILE A 176 12.25 -3.83 -1.66
CA ILE A 176 12.42 -3.09 -0.41
C ILE A 176 12.45 -4.07 0.77
N GLY A 177 13.56 -4.08 1.50
CA GLY A 177 13.67 -4.74 2.80
C GLY A 177 13.05 -3.90 3.91
N LEU A 178 12.42 -4.57 4.88
CA LEU A 178 11.68 -3.94 5.98
C LEU A 178 12.23 -4.35 7.34
N THR A 179 12.40 -3.38 8.24
CA THR A 179 12.65 -3.64 9.67
C THR A 179 11.48 -3.15 10.48
N PHE A 180 10.85 -4.01 11.27
CA PHE A 180 9.83 -3.58 12.22
C PHE A 180 10.47 -2.75 13.34
N GLU A 181 9.95 -1.54 13.56
CA GLU A 181 10.45 -0.64 14.61
C GLU A 181 9.47 -0.56 15.79
N GLN A 182 8.18 -0.40 15.48
CA GLN A 182 7.18 -0.08 16.49
C GLN A 182 5.81 -0.60 16.07
N VAL A 183 5.02 -1.05 17.05
CA VAL A 183 3.59 -1.28 16.90
C VAL A 183 2.86 -0.34 17.87
N GLY A 184 1.97 0.47 17.33
CA GLY A 184 1.06 1.33 18.08
C GLY A 184 -0.36 0.80 17.98
N VAL A 185 -1.12 0.91 19.07
CA VAL A 185 -2.56 0.64 19.09
C VAL A 185 -3.26 1.88 19.62
N GLU A 186 -4.21 2.38 18.84
CA GLU A 186 -4.96 3.60 19.10
C GLU A 186 -6.44 3.26 19.18
N ALA A 187 -7.11 3.62 20.29
CA ALA A 187 -8.56 3.62 20.33
C ALA A 187 -9.05 4.93 19.72
N LEU A 188 -9.56 4.91 18.48
CA LEU A 188 -10.02 6.12 17.80
C LEU A 188 -11.33 6.63 18.37
N ALA A 189 -12.26 5.72 18.65
CA ALA A 189 -13.56 6.06 19.19
C ALA A 189 -13.99 5.01 20.22
N LEU A 190 -14.67 5.45 21.29
CA LEU A 190 -15.41 4.58 22.20
C LEU A 190 -16.80 5.18 22.40
N LEU A 191 -17.84 4.45 21.98
CA LEU A 191 -19.22 4.97 21.96
C LEU A 191 -19.33 6.31 21.20
N GLY A 192 -18.44 6.52 20.22
CA GLY A 192 -18.36 7.73 19.39
C GLY A 192 -17.77 8.97 20.00
N PHE A 193 -17.32 8.89 21.23
CA PHE A 193 -16.42 9.89 21.75
C PHE A 193 -15.05 9.64 21.13
N ASP A 194 -14.51 10.67 20.48
CA ASP A 194 -13.14 10.69 20.00
C ASP A 194 -12.21 10.57 21.22
N LEU A 195 -11.55 9.42 21.34
CA LEU A 195 -10.64 9.13 22.44
C LEU A 195 -9.20 9.55 22.15
N THR A 196 -8.88 9.99 20.94
CA THR A 196 -7.52 10.38 20.54
C THR A 196 -6.95 11.49 21.43
N LYS A 197 -7.83 12.33 22.00
CA LYS A 197 -7.45 13.42 22.93
C LYS A 197 -7.43 13.02 24.40
N LEU A 198 -8.04 11.89 24.76
CA LEU A 198 -8.27 11.49 26.16
C LEU A 198 -7.42 10.32 26.61
N VAL A 199 -7.05 9.41 25.70
CA VAL A 199 -6.23 8.24 26.02
C VAL A 199 -4.86 8.40 25.36
N PRO A 200 -3.75 8.35 26.14
CA PRO A 200 -2.42 8.44 25.55
C PRO A 200 -2.20 7.28 24.58
N GLN A 201 -1.65 7.59 23.40
CA GLN A 201 -1.27 6.58 22.42
C GLN A 201 -0.27 5.60 23.06
N LEU A 202 -0.64 4.33 23.15
CA LEU A 202 0.23 3.28 23.65
C LEU A 202 1.13 2.80 22.52
N SER A 203 2.33 3.38 22.46
CA SER A 203 3.42 2.92 21.63
C SER A 203 4.26 1.92 22.41
N ILE A 204 4.11 0.63 22.08
CA ILE A 204 4.95 -0.40 22.68
C ILE A 204 6.11 -0.64 21.71
N PRO A 205 7.35 -0.24 22.05
CA PRO A 205 8.49 -0.70 21.26
C PRO A 205 8.48 -2.22 21.30
N LEU A 206 8.52 -2.87 20.14
CA LEU A 206 8.54 -4.33 20.09
C LEU A 206 9.73 -4.81 20.93
N LEU A 207 9.46 -5.55 22.01
CA LEU A 207 10.49 -6.25 22.75
C LEU A 207 11.27 -7.06 21.73
N ARG A 208 12.58 -6.78 21.58
CA ARG A 208 13.45 -7.58 20.73
C ARG A 208 13.44 -9.00 21.30
N LEU A 209 12.62 -9.88 20.72
CA LEU A 209 12.51 -11.25 21.17
C LEU A 209 13.89 -11.91 20.99
N PRO A 210 14.40 -12.66 21.98
CA PRO A 210 15.64 -13.40 21.81
C PRO A 210 15.46 -14.40 20.66
N GLY A 211 16.09 -14.15 19.52
CA GLY A 211 15.92 -14.93 18.29
C GLY A 211 15.12 -14.25 17.17
N SER A 212 14.49 -13.09 17.40
CA SER A 212 14.00 -12.23 16.30
C SER A 212 15.21 -11.51 15.69
N ASN A 213 15.94 -12.26 14.86
CA ASN A 213 16.95 -11.88 13.88
C ASN A 213 17.68 -10.53 14.09
N ARG A 214 18.99 -10.62 14.32
CA ARG A 214 19.98 -9.55 14.12
C ARG A 214 20.00 -8.97 12.69
N ALA A 215 19.22 -9.55 11.77
CA ALA A 215 19.09 -9.14 10.39
C ALA A 215 18.03 -8.04 10.24
N GLY A 216 18.38 -6.81 10.65
CA GLY A 216 17.63 -5.62 10.24
C GLY A 216 17.66 -5.45 8.71
N ALA A 217 16.95 -4.45 8.19
CA ALA A 217 16.88 -4.12 6.76
C ALA A 217 18.27 -3.85 6.14
N ASP A 218 19.27 -3.62 6.98
CA ASP A 218 20.68 -3.45 6.61
C ASP A 218 21.41 -4.75 6.27
N SER A 219 20.80 -5.91 6.48
CA SER A 219 21.35 -7.18 5.99
C SER A 219 20.50 -7.74 4.87
N ASP A 220 21.14 -8.27 3.83
CA ASP A 220 20.49 -9.03 2.74
C ASP A 220 19.70 -10.25 3.24
N ALA A 221 19.82 -10.58 4.54
CA ALA A 221 19.12 -11.64 5.24
C ALA A 221 17.87 -11.16 6.01
N SER A 222 17.41 -9.91 5.82
CA SER A 222 16.20 -9.46 6.52
C SER A 222 15.02 -10.34 6.13
N PRO A 223 14.30 -10.94 7.10
CA PRO A 223 13.26 -11.91 6.79
C PRO A 223 12.04 -11.29 6.09
N ALA A 224 11.85 -9.97 6.16
CA ALA A 224 10.70 -9.27 5.60
C ALA A 224 11.12 -8.33 4.47
N TYR A 225 10.60 -8.57 3.27
CA TYR A 225 10.70 -7.65 2.15
C TYR A 225 9.41 -7.69 1.33
N PHE A 226 9.21 -6.64 0.53
CA PHE A 226 8.27 -6.70 -0.59
C PHE A 226 8.95 -6.30 -1.89
N GLU A 227 8.36 -6.76 -2.98
CA GLU A 227 8.75 -6.42 -4.34
C GLU A 227 7.61 -5.66 -5.01
N VAL A 228 7.92 -4.53 -5.63
CA VAL A 228 6.97 -3.72 -6.40
C VAL A 228 6.87 -4.30 -7.80
N GLY A 229 5.71 -4.90 -8.12
CA GLY A 229 5.43 -5.49 -9.43
C GLY A 229 4.82 -4.50 -10.41
N TYR A 230 4.01 -3.55 -9.91
CA TYR A 230 3.41 -2.49 -10.70
C TYR A 230 3.35 -1.20 -9.89
N LEU A 231 3.63 -0.08 -10.53
CA LEU A 231 3.43 1.24 -9.93
C LEU A 231 3.10 2.27 -11.00
N ASP A 232 1.97 2.94 -10.84
CA ASP A 232 1.66 4.19 -11.52
C ASP A 232 1.16 5.25 -10.50
N ARG A 233 0.51 6.30 -10.99
CA ARG A 233 -0.04 7.36 -10.12
C ARG A 233 -1.15 6.88 -9.19
N GLU A 234 -1.91 5.88 -9.60
CA GLU A 234 -3.17 5.49 -8.97
C GLU A 234 -3.06 4.14 -8.28
N LEU A 235 -2.23 3.23 -8.79
CA LEU A 235 -2.17 1.83 -8.38
C LEU A 235 -0.73 1.42 -8.04
N LEU A 236 -0.60 0.80 -6.88
CA LEU A 236 0.60 0.12 -6.40
C LEU A 236 0.28 -1.37 -6.24
N VAL A 237 1.11 -2.24 -6.81
CA VAL A 237 1.04 -3.68 -6.59
C VAL A 237 2.35 -4.15 -5.98
N ILE A 238 2.27 -4.73 -4.78
CA ILE A 238 3.42 -5.31 -4.08
C ILE A 238 3.23 -6.80 -3.82
N GLN A 239 4.34 -7.53 -3.81
CA GLN A 239 4.40 -8.95 -3.47
C GLN A 239 5.29 -9.12 -2.23
N GLN A 240 4.73 -9.68 -1.16
CA GLN A 240 5.48 -9.99 0.07
C GLN A 240 6.04 -11.40 0.03
N ASN A 241 7.12 -11.66 0.78
CA ASN A 241 7.83 -12.93 0.75
C ASN A 241 7.33 -13.99 1.77
N GLN A 242 6.94 -13.59 2.98
CA GLN A 242 6.57 -14.48 4.09
C GLN A 242 5.57 -13.79 5.03
N PRO A 243 4.38 -14.35 5.31
CA PRO A 243 3.81 -15.61 4.79
C PRO A 243 3.45 -15.57 3.29
N GLY A 244 3.78 -14.47 2.62
CA GLY A 244 3.55 -14.28 1.19
C GLY A 244 2.23 -13.57 0.93
N GLY A 245 2.11 -12.99 -0.25
CA GLY A 245 0.85 -12.40 -0.71
C GLY A 245 1.05 -11.26 -1.69
N THR A 246 0.02 -10.97 -2.46
CA THR A 246 -0.07 -9.85 -3.37
C THR A 246 -1.01 -8.82 -2.78
N PHE A 247 -0.59 -7.57 -2.76
CA PHE A 247 -1.39 -6.44 -2.31
C PHE A 247 -1.55 -5.48 -3.48
N ALA A 248 -2.78 -5.16 -3.83
CA ALA A 248 -3.11 -4.08 -4.74
C ALA A 248 -3.67 -2.92 -3.92
N LEU A 249 -3.04 -1.75 -4.04
CA LEU A 249 -3.38 -0.56 -3.29
C LEU A 249 -3.62 0.60 -4.24
N VAL A 250 -4.59 1.44 -3.92
CA VAL A 250 -4.86 2.69 -4.65
C VAL A 250 -4.32 3.89 -3.89
N ARG A 251 -3.75 4.85 -4.59
CA ARG A 251 -3.28 6.09 -3.98
C ARG A 251 -4.48 6.90 -3.49
N GLU A 252 -4.39 7.43 -2.28
CA GLU A 252 -5.36 8.42 -1.79
C GLU A 252 -5.05 9.81 -2.36
N THR A 253 -6.11 10.50 -2.76
CA THR A 253 -6.06 11.88 -3.23
C THR A 253 -5.88 12.86 -2.08
N GLU A 254 -5.37 14.06 -2.36
CA GLU A 254 -5.28 15.13 -1.34
C GLU A 254 -6.64 15.45 -0.71
N GLU A 255 -7.73 15.36 -1.48
CA GLU A 255 -9.07 15.61 -0.96
C GLU A 255 -9.49 14.53 0.03
N GLU A 256 -9.26 13.26 -0.29
CA GLU A 256 -9.49 12.14 0.64
C GLU A 256 -8.68 12.31 1.93
N LEU A 257 -7.41 12.71 1.82
CA LEU A 257 -6.54 12.96 2.98
C LEU A 257 -7.06 14.13 3.84
N ARG A 258 -7.44 15.25 3.22
CA ARG A 258 -8.03 16.39 3.94
C ARG A 258 -9.33 16.00 4.65
N MET A 259 -10.17 15.18 4.00
CA MET A 259 -11.40 14.68 4.59
C MET A 259 -11.13 13.74 5.76
N ARG A 260 -10.06 12.93 5.68
CA ARG A 260 -9.61 12.09 6.79
C ARG A 260 -9.21 12.92 8.00
N ASP A 261 -8.36 13.94 7.79
CA ASP A 261 -7.91 14.84 8.86
C ASP A 261 -9.08 15.55 9.55
N LEU A 262 -10.08 16.01 8.78
CA LEU A 262 -11.27 16.65 9.31
C LEU A 262 -12.17 15.70 10.12
N THR A 263 -12.16 14.41 9.77
CA THR A 263 -13.02 13.41 10.42
C THR A 263 -12.33 12.68 11.58
N GLY A 264 -11.07 13.00 11.87
CA GLY A 264 -10.27 12.29 12.89
C GLY A 264 -10.08 10.81 12.54
N ARG A 265 -10.15 10.48 11.25
CA ARG A 265 -9.92 9.13 10.73
C ARG A 265 -8.49 8.96 10.27
#